data_AF-G1Q827-F1
#
_entry.id   AF-G1Q827-F1
#
_cell.length_a   1.000
_cell.length_b   1.000
_cell.length_c   1.000
_cell.angle_alpha   90.00
_cell.angle_beta   90.00
_cell.angle_gamma   90.00
#
_symmetry.space_group_name_H-M   'P 1'
#
loop_
_entity.id
_entity.type
_entity.pdbx_description
1 polymer ?
#
loop_
_entity_poly.entity_id
_entity_poly.type
_entity_poly.pdbx_seq_one_letter_code
_entity_poly.pdbx_strand_id
1 'polypeptide(L)'
;MSASLNYKSFSKEQQTMDNLEKQLICPICLEMFTKPVVILPCQHNLCRKCASDIFQQEQASNPYLPTRGGTTVASGGRFRCPSCRHEVVLDRHGIYGLQRNLLVENIIDIYKQESTRPEKKSDQPRCEEHEEERINIYCLNCEVPTCSLCKIFGAHKDCQVAPLTHVFQRQK
;
A
#
# COMPACT_ATOMS: atom_id res chain seq x y z
N MET A 1 -35.00 5.37 -2.92
CA MET A 1 -33.76 5.04 -3.65
C MET A 1 -32.63 5.90 -3.10
N SER A 2 -31.79 5.41 -2.18
CA SER A 2 -30.61 6.17 -1.71
C SER A 2 -29.71 5.35 -0.76
N ALA A 3 -29.41 4.09 -1.10
CA ALA A 3 -28.40 3.28 -0.39
C ALA A 3 -27.06 3.19 -1.14
N SER A 4 -26.88 3.97 -2.21
CA SER A 4 -25.73 3.84 -3.12
C SER A 4 -24.54 4.73 -2.79
N LEU A 5 -24.60 5.55 -1.74
CA LEU A 5 -23.57 6.56 -1.47
C LEU A 5 -22.46 6.06 -0.53
N ASN A 6 -22.75 5.22 0.47
CA ASN A 6 -21.72 4.77 1.43
C ASN A 6 -20.89 3.54 0.99
N TYR A 7 -21.47 2.62 0.20
CA TYR A 7 -20.69 1.50 -0.38
C TYR A 7 -19.66 2.01 -1.41
N LYS A 8 -19.99 3.10 -2.12
CA LYS A 8 -19.07 3.76 -3.06
C LYS A 8 -17.90 4.46 -2.37
N SER A 9 -18.10 4.97 -1.15
CA SER A 9 -17.03 5.64 -0.39
C SER A 9 -15.96 4.66 0.09
N PHE A 10 -16.38 3.54 0.70
CA PHE A 10 -15.47 2.52 1.22
C PHE A 10 -14.68 1.81 0.10
N SER A 11 -15.35 1.51 -1.02
CA SER A 11 -14.68 0.94 -2.20
C SER A 11 -13.70 1.91 -2.86
N LYS A 12 -13.96 3.22 -2.80
CA LYS A 12 -13.06 4.24 -3.35
C LYS A 12 -11.81 4.43 -2.47
N GLU A 13 -11.96 4.41 -1.16
CA GLU A 13 -10.83 4.46 -0.20
C GLU A 13 -9.92 3.23 -0.35
N GLN A 14 -10.51 2.03 -0.45
CA GLN A 14 -9.75 0.82 -0.74
C GLN A 14 -9.00 0.90 -2.07
N GLN A 15 -9.67 1.35 -3.14
CA GLN A 15 -9.02 1.55 -4.45
C GLN A 15 -7.89 2.57 -4.39
N THR A 16 -8.00 3.63 -3.58
CA THR A 16 -6.91 4.61 -3.42
C THR A 16 -5.70 4.01 -2.71
N MET A 17 -5.92 3.17 -1.69
CA MET A 17 -4.83 2.48 -0.98
C MET A 17 -4.15 1.44 -1.88
N ASP A 18 -4.92 0.66 -2.64
CA ASP A 18 -4.37 -0.32 -3.60
C ASP A 18 -3.58 0.37 -4.73
N ASN A 19 -4.03 1.54 -5.19
CA ASN A 19 -3.32 2.32 -6.20
C ASN A 19 -2.01 2.90 -5.64
N LEU A 20 -2.01 3.35 -4.38
CA LEU A 20 -0.81 3.83 -3.71
C LEU A 20 0.21 2.70 -3.52
N GLU A 21 -0.25 1.52 -3.09
CA GLU A 21 0.61 0.34 -2.92
C GLU A 21 1.39 0.02 -4.19
N LYS A 22 0.72 0.03 -5.35
CA LYS A 22 1.36 -0.20 -6.66
C LYS A 22 2.46 0.80 -6.97
N GLN A 23 2.38 2.04 -6.48
CA GLN A 23 3.43 3.05 -6.66
C GLN A 23 4.65 2.82 -5.74
N LEU A 24 4.51 1.99 -4.70
CA LEU A 24 5.57 1.68 -3.73
C LEU A 24 6.27 0.34 -4.03
N ILE A 25 6.01 -0.25 -5.18
CA ILE A 25 6.61 -1.52 -5.62
C ILE A 25 7.87 -1.24 -6.44
N CYS A 26 8.94 -1.98 -6.13
CA CYS A 26 10.16 -1.96 -6.89
C CYS A 26 9.99 -2.71 -8.22
N PRO A 27 10.35 -2.10 -9.37
CA PRO A 27 10.20 -2.75 -10.68
C PRO A 27 11.14 -3.94 -10.92
N ILE A 28 12.01 -4.25 -9.96
CA ILE A 28 13.04 -5.30 -10.09
C ILE A 28 12.73 -6.50 -9.22
N CYS A 29 12.53 -6.31 -7.92
CA CYS A 29 12.15 -7.41 -7.03
C CYS A 29 10.64 -7.66 -6.98
N LEU A 30 9.81 -6.77 -7.56
CA LEU A 30 8.35 -6.85 -7.56
C LEU A 30 7.70 -6.86 -6.17
N GLU A 31 8.48 -6.50 -5.16
CA GLU A 31 8.04 -6.31 -3.78
C GLU A 31 8.03 -4.81 -3.46
N MET A 32 7.40 -4.45 -2.32
CA MET A 32 7.54 -3.10 -1.77
C MET A 32 9.02 -2.72 -1.64
N PHE A 33 9.33 -1.46 -1.95
CA PHE A 33 10.69 -0.96 -1.85
C PHE A 33 11.31 -1.26 -0.47
N THR A 34 12.49 -1.86 -0.49
CA THR A 34 13.27 -2.17 0.71
C THR A 34 14.26 -1.06 0.97
N LYS A 35 14.29 -0.58 2.22
CA LYS A 35 15.23 0.47 2.64
C LYS A 35 16.67 -0.05 2.62
N PRO A 36 17.65 0.74 2.17
CA PRO A 36 17.50 2.11 1.66
C PRO A 36 17.00 2.16 0.20
N VAL A 37 16.10 3.11 -0.07
CA VAL A 37 15.57 3.35 -1.43
C VAL A 37 16.45 4.38 -2.11
N VAL A 38 17.12 3.99 -3.20
CA VAL A 38 18.04 4.86 -3.94
C VAL A 38 17.32 5.56 -5.09
N ILE A 39 17.66 6.83 -5.31
CA ILE A 39 17.16 7.62 -6.43
C ILE A 39 18.26 7.75 -7.50
N LEU A 40 17.90 7.40 -8.73
CA LEU A 40 18.79 7.53 -9.89
C LEU A 40 18.74 8.97 -10.44
N PRO A 41 19.75 9.41 -11.22
CA PRO A 41 19.73 10.72 -11.89
C PRO A 41 18.50 10.97 -12.78
N CYS A 42 17.92 9.88 -13.31
CA CYS A 42 16.66 9.91 -14.07
C CYS A 42 15.39 9.94 -13.20
N GLN A 43 15.52 10.19 -11.89
CA GLN A 43 14.43 10.29 -10.89
C GLN A 43 13.64 8.99 -10.65
N HIS A 44 14.10 7.85 -11.16
CA HIS A 44 13.53 6.54 -10.83
C HIS A 44 14.10 6.00 -9.52
N ASN A 45 13.27 5.28 -8.77
CA ASN A 45 13.61 4.71 -7.48
C ASN A 45 13.84 3.21 -7.59
N LEU A 46 14.84 2.70 -6.86
CA LEU A 46 15.14 1.27 -6.75
C LEU A 46 15.49 0.93 -5.30
N CYS A 47 15.31 -0.33 -4.90
CA CYS A 47 15.97 -0.83 -3.71
C CYS A 47 17.49 -0.77 -3.93
N ARG A 48 18.27 -0.41 -2.91
CA ARG A 48 19.75 -0.43 -3.02
C ARG A 48 20.28 -1.79 -3.46
N LYS A 49 19.71 -2.89 -2.93
CA LYS A 49 20.06 -4.25 -3.32
C LYS A 49 19.84 -4.47 -4.82
N CYS A 50 18.66 -4.16 -5.34
CA CYS A 50 18.34 -4.28 -6.76
C CYS A 50 19.28 -3.45 -7.65
N ALA A 51 19.63 -2.22 -7.25
CA ALA A 51 20.58 -1.40 -7.99
C ALA A 51 22.00 -2.03 -8.00
N SER A 52 22.41 -2.65 -6.89
CA SER A 52 23.69 -3.38 -6.79
C SER A 52 23.70 -4.63 -7.69
N ASP A 53 22.61 -5.40 -7.69
CA ASP A 53 22.52 -6.63 -8.48
C ASP A 53 22.58 -6.32 -9.99
N ILE A 54 21.86 -5.29 -10.45
CA ILE A 54 21.92 -4.83 -11.85
C ILE A 54 23.34 -4.39 -12.21
N PHE A 55 23.96 -3.58 -11.34
CA PHE A 55 25.31 -3.09 -11.58
C PHE A 55 26.33 -4.23 -11.72
N GLN A 56 26.23 -5.25 -10.88
CA GLN A 56 27.11 -6.43 -10.93
C GLN A 56 26.84 -7.30 -12.17
N GLN A 57 25.58 -7.46 -12.57
CA GLN A 57 25.20 -8.20 -13.77
C GLN A 57 25.70 -7.54 -15.06
N GLU A 58 25.60 -6.22 -15.16
CA GLU A 58 26.10 -5.44 -16.30
C GLU A 58 27.64 -5.54 -16.44
N GLN A 59 28.35 -5.61 -15.32
CA GLN A 59 29.79 -5.84 -15.33
C GLN A 59 30.18 -7.26 -15.76
N ALA A 60 29.43 -8.27 -15.32
CA ALA A 60 29.71 -9.67 -15.64
C ALA A 60 29.38 -10.01 -17.11
N SER A 61 28.33 -9.41 -17.66
CA SER A 61 27.87 -9.66 -19.02
C SER A 61 28.72 -9.00 -20.10
N ASN A 62 29.54 -7.99 -19.75
CA ASN A 62 30.48 -7.40 -20.70
C ASN A 62 31.86 -7.09 -20.08
N PRO A 63 32.74 -8.11 -19.99
CA PRO A 63 34.11 -7.95 -19.49
C PRO A 63 34.98 -6.99 -20.33
N TYR A 64 34.53 -6.65 -21.54
CA TYR A 64 35.28 -5.86 -22.53
C TYR A 64 34.73 -4.44 -22.72
N LEU A 65 33.61 -4.03 -22.09
CA LEU A 65 33.24 -2.61 -22.09
C LEU A 65 34.21 -1.89 -21.16
N PRO A 66 35.17 -1.11 -21.69
CA PRO A 66 36.05 -0.36 -20.83
C PRO A 66 35.19 0.65 -20.09
N THR A 67 35.53 0.98 -18.85
CA THR A 67 35.31 2.34 -18.33
C THR A 67 35.87 3.30 -19.39
N ARG A 68 35.08 3.71 -20.38
CA ARG A 68 35.52 4.58 -21.48
C ARG A 68 35.76 5.96 -20.86
N GLY A 69 36.98 6.14 -20.36
CA GLY A 69 37.45 7.32 -19.67
C GLY A 69 38.90 7.07 -19.23
N GLY A 70 39.83 7.50 -20.06
CA GLY A 70 41.27 7.30 -19.87
C GLY A 70 41.82 7.90 -18.56
N THR A 71 42.91 7.30 -18.10
CA THR A 71 44.03 7.91 -17.36
C THR A 71 43.80 8.71 -16.08
N THR A 72 42.61 8.85 -15.50
CA THR A 72 42.47 9.46 -14.16
C THR A 72 41.41 8.78 -13.30
N VAL A 73 41.83 7.91 -12.38
CA VAL A 73 41.31 7.61 -11.00
C VAL A 73 39.79 7.63 -10.70
N ALA A 74 38.90 7.56 -11.67
CA ALA A 74 37.45 7.58 -11.47
C ALA A 74 36.82 6.24 -11.87
N SER A 75 37.04 5.21 -11.06
CA SER A 75 36.48 3.85 -11.22
C SER A 75 34.98 3.78 -10.90
N GLY A 76 34.22 4.82 -11.22
CA GLY A 76 32.77 4.80 -11.11
C GLY A 76 32.19 4.05 -12.29
N GLY A 77 31.64 2.86 -12.05
CA GLY A 77 31.03 2.08 -13.12
C GLY A 77 29.74 2.74 -13.64
N ARG A 78 29.14 2.15 -14.68
CA ARG A 78 27.88 2.60 -15.26
C ARG A 78 26.90 1.45 -15.42
N PHE A 79 25.62 1.74 -15.40
CA PHE A 79 24.55 0.79 -15.73
C PHE A 79 23.35 1.55 -16.32
N ARG A 80 22.39 0.83 -16.90
CA ARG A 80 21.17 1.44 -17.44
C ARG A 80 20.01 1.30 -16.46
N CYS A 81 19.26 2.36 -16.27
CA CYS A 81 18.03 2.32 -15.48
C CYS A 81 17.04 1.32 -16.10
N PRO A 82 16.51 0.36 -15.34
CA PRO A 82 15.56 -0.63 -15.86
C PRO A 82 14.22 -0.02 -16.29
N SER A 83 13.81 1.10 -15.68
CA SER A 83 12.52 1.75 -15.96
C SER A 83 12.53 2.59 -17.23
N CYS A 84 13.62 3.31 -17.51
CA CYS A 84 13.69 4.27 -18.62
C CYS A 84 14.91 4.12 -19.54
N ARG A 85 15.79 3.15 -19.27
CA ARG A 85 17.04 2.90 -19.99
C ARG A 85 18.07 4.04 -19.98
N HIS A 86 17.85 5.09 -19.18
CA HIS A 86 18.81 6.17 -18.98
C HIS A 86 20.13 5.61 -18.41
N GLU A 87 21.26 6.10 -18.94
CA GLU A 87 22.58 5.70 -18.47
C GLU A 87 22.90 6.38 -17.13
N VAL A 88 23.14 5.58 -16.11
CA VAL A 88 23.54 6.04 -14.78
C VAL A 88 25.04 5.86 -14.65
N VAL A 89 25.76 6.98 -14.54
CA VAL A 89 27.19 7.01 -14.25
C VAL A 89 27.37 7.15 -12.74
N LEU A 90 28.16 6.27 -12.15
CA LEU A 90 28.45 6.27 -10.71
C LEU A 90 29.76 6.99 -10.42
N ASP A 91 29.95 7.38 -9.17
CA ASP A 91 31.20 7.91 -8.66
C ASP A 91 32.09 6.77 -8.10
N ARG A 92 33.17 7.14 -7.42
CA ARG A 92 34.07 6.19 -6.73
C ARG A 92 33.37 5.34 -5.66
N HIS A 93 32.23 5.77 -5.13
CA HIS A 93 31.45 5.04 -4.13
C HIS A 93 30.43 4.09 -4.77
N GLY A 94 30.31 4.09 -6.10
CA GLY A 94 29.41 3.20 -6.83
C GLY A 94 27.95 3.39 -6.42
N ILE A 95 27.22 2.29 -6.29
CA ILE A 95 25.80 2.28 -5.87
C ILE A 95 25.60 2.86 -4.47
N TYR A 96 26.61 2.77 -3.60
CA TYR A 96 26.52 3.28 -2.24
C TYR A 96 26.54 4.82 -2.18
N GLY A 97 27.05 5.48 -3.23
CA GLY A 97 27.03 6.94 -3.39
C GLY A 97 25.70 7.50 -3.90
N LEU A 98 24.78 6.65 -4.38
CA LEU A 98 23.46 7.11 -4.81
C LEU A 98 22.66 7.65 -3.62
N GLN A 99 21.99 8.77 -3.86
CA GLN A 99 21.17 9.43 -2.86
C GLN A 99 19.98 8.54 -2.46
N ARG A 100 19.55 8.67 -1.20
CA ARG A 100 18.35 8.01 -0.70
C ARG A 100 17.13 8.89 -0.92
N ASN A 101 16.02 8.27 -1.30
CA ASN A 101 14.73 8.95 -1.34
C ASN A 101 13.99 8.76 -0.01
N LEU A 102 14.31 9.62 0.96
CA LEU A 102 13.70 9.57 2.29
C LEU A 102 12.18 9.77 2.24
N LEU A 103 11.65 10.49 1.25
CA LEU A 103 10.21 10.67 1.09
C LEU A 103 9.53 9.32 0.81
N VAL A 104 10.03 8.56 -0.16
CA VAL A 104 9.51 7.22 -0.46
C VAL A 104 9.67 6.30 0.74
N GLU A 105 10.82 6.35 1.42
CA GLU A 105 11.04 5.58 2.65
C GLU A 105 10.04 5.92 3.76
N ASN A 106 9.70 7.19 3.95
CA ASN A 106 8.73 7.64 4.94
C ASN A 106 7.30 7.24 4.56
N ILE A 107 6.93 7.33 3.28
CA ILE A 107 5.61 6.89 2.80
C ILE A 107 5.43 5.39 3.03
N ILE A 108 6.48 4.58 2.81
CA ILE A 108 6.45 3.14 3.09
C ILE A 108 6.23 2.87 4.58
N ASP A 109 6.86 3.63 5.47
CA ASP A 109 6.64 3.48 6.91
C ASP A 109 5.19 3.81 7.30
N ILE A 110 4.64 4.90 6.77
CA ILE A 110 3.25 5.29 7.02
C ILE A 110 2.29 4.21 6.51
N TYR A 111 2.51 3.71 5.29
CA TYR A 111 1.69 2.65 4.72
C TYR A 111 1.76 1.36 5.55
N LYS A 112 2.96 0.96 5.98
CA LYS A 112 3.15 -0.21 6.86
C LYS A 112 2.50 0.00 8.22
N GLN A 113 2.51 1.22 8.76
CA GLN A 113 1.83 1.54 10.00
C GLN A 113 0.31 1.49 9.85
N GLU A 114 -0.26 1.98 8.75
CA GLU A 114 -1.71 1.95 8.55
C GLU A 114 -2.24 0.55 8.25
N SER A 115 -1.44 -0.28 7.56
CA SER A 115 -1.74 -1.70 7.33
C SER A 115 -1.51 -2.60 8.56
N THR A 116 -0.66 -2.19 9.51
CA THR A 116 -0.43 -2.91 10.79
C THR A 116 -1.16 -2.32 11.97
N ARG A 117 -1.77 -1.13 11.82
CA ARG A 117 -2.87 -0.76 12.70
C ARG A 117 -3.81 -1.96 12.63
N PRO A 118 -4.18 -2.57 13.77
CA PRO A 118 -5.39 -3.36 13.74
C PRO A 118 -6.37 -2.42 13.06
N GLU A 119 -7.06 -2.89 12.02
CA GLU A 119 -8.31 -2.27 11.64
C GLU A 119 -8.92 -1.84 12.97
N LYS A 120 -9.46 -0.64 13.08
CA LYS A 120 -10.60 -0.57 13.98
C LYS A 120 -11.53 -1.65 13.41
N LYS A 121 -11.41 -2.90 13.89
CA LYS A 121 -12.50 -3.64 14.50
C LYS A 121 -13.14 -2.54 15.30
N SER A 122 -14.03 -1.82 14.62
CA SER A 122 -15.18 -1.27 15.27
C SER A 122 -15.57 -2.40 16.21
N ASP A 123 -15.54 -2.15 17.51
CA ASP A 123 -16.28 -2.94 18.49
C ASP A 123 -17.74 -2.87 18.09
N GLN A 124 -18.06 -3.42 16.92
CA GLN A 124 -19.37 -3.60 16.39
C GLN A 124 -19.84 -4.80 17.16
N PRO A 125 -20.81 -4.60 18.07
CA PRO A 125 -21.29 -5.68 18.89
C PRO A 125 -21.78 -6.80 17.97
N ARG A 126 -21.45 -8.04 18.34
CA ARG A 126 -21.94 -9.22 17.63
C ARG A 126 -23.32 -9.57 18.13
N CYS A 127 -24.12 -10.21 17.28
CA CYS A 127 -25.41 -10.69 17.70
C CYS A 127 -25.24 -11.87 18.65
N GLU A 128 -25.97 -11.87 19.77
CA GLU A 128 -25.93 -12.95 20.76
C GLU A 128 -26.50 -14.27 20.22
N GLU A 129 -27.46 -14.21 19.29
CA GLU A 129 -28.04 -15.39 18.64
C GLU A 129 -27.24 -15.84 17.40
N HIS A 130 -26.49 -14.92 16.78
CA HIS A 130 -25.78 -15.16 15.52
C HIS A 130 -24.33 -14.69 15.67
N GLU A 131 -23.49 -15.53 16.27
CA GLU A 131 -22.12 -15.19 16.68
C GLU A 131 -21.18 -14.77 15.53
N GLU A 132 -21.52 -15.17 14.29
CA GLU A 132 -20.80 -14.79 13.07
C GLU A 132 -21.28 -13.46 12.47
N GLU A 133 -22.46 -12.98 12.87
CA GLU A 133 -23.08 -11.77 12.33
C GLU A 133 -22.84 -10.53 13.21
N ARG A 134 -22.60 -9.41 12.54
CA ARG A 134 -22.44 -8.11 13.19
C ARG A 134 -23.77 -7.40 13.32
N ILE A 135 -23.97 -6.71 14.44
CA ILE A 135 -25.11 -5.81 14.62
C ILE A 135 -24.91 -4.60 13.71
N ASN A 136 -25.74 -4.49 12.68
CA ASN A 136 -25.68 -3.44 11.66
C ASN A 136 -27.02 -2.73 11.42
N ILE A 137 -28.07 -3.15 12.13
CA ILE A 137 -29.45 -2.72 11.91
C ILE A 137 -30.10 -2.41 13.27
N TYR A 138 -31.03 -1.45 13.31
CA TYR A 138 -31.86 -1.14 14.46
C TYR A 138 -33.32 -1.51 14.17
N CYS A 139 -33.94 -2.27 15.07
CA CYS A 139 -35.35 -2.60 14.98
C CYS A 139 -36.18 -1.45 15.53
N LEU A 140 -37.03 -0.84 14.70
CA LEU A 140 -37.88 0.28 15.10
C LEU A 140 -39.11 -0.18 15.90
N ASN A 141 -39.55 -1.42 15.73
CA ASN A 141 -40.67 -1.97 16.48
C ASN A 141 -40.27 -2.46 17.88
N CYS A 142 -39.05 -3.01 18.00
CA CYS A 142 -38.56 -3.60 19.24
C CYS A 142 -37.57 -2.68 19.96
N GLU A 143 -37.21 -1.54 19.37
CA GLU A 143 -36.27 -0.55 19.89
C GLU A 143 -34.90 -1.13 20.31
N VAL A 144 -34.49 -2.22 19.66
CA VAL A 144 -33.22 -2.93 19.94
C VAL A 144 -32.32 -3.01 18.69
N PRO A 145 -31.00 -2.95 18.89
CA PRO A 145 -30.05 -3.20 17.82
C PRO A 145 -30.02 -4.70 17.46
N THR A 146 -29.95 -5.02 16.17
CA THR A 146 -30.07 -6.38 15.65
C THR A 146 -29.15 -6.62 14.42
N CYS A 147 -29.03 -7.88 13.99
CA CYS A 147 -28.26 -8.27 12.82
C CYS A 147 -29.14 -8.60 11.60
N SER A 148 -28.50 -8.85 10.46
CA SER A 148 -29.21 -9.15 9.21
C SER A 148 -29.93 -10.50 9.23
N LEU A 149 -29.37 -11.51 9.91
CA LEU A 149 -30.04 -12.82 10.04
C LEU A 149 -31.28 -12.74 10.94
N CYS A 150 -31.23 -11.98 12.03
CA CYS A 150 -32.42 -11.71 12.85
C CYS A 150 -33.57 -11.08 12.04
N LYS A 151 -33.25 -10.26 11.02
CA LYS A 151 -34.24 -9.64 10.13
C LYS A 151 -34.74 -10.58 9.03
N ILE A 152 -33.91 -11.47 8.50
CA ILE A 152 -34.31 -12.30 7.35
C ILE A 152 -34.97 -13.60 7.80
N PHE A 153 -34.42 -14.23 8.85
CA PHE A 153 -34.80 -15.56 9.30
C PHE A 153 -35.21 -15.63 10.78
N GLY A 154 -34.80 -14.64 11.59
CA GLY A 154 -35.02 -14.65 13.03
C GLY A 154 -36.28 -13.92 13.50
N ALA A 155 -36.29 -13.56 14.78
CA ALA A 155 -37.44 -12.99 15.48
C ALA A 155 -37.92 -11.62 14.95
N HIS A 156 -37.11 -10.92 14.15
CA HIS A 156 -37.44 -9.59 13.62
C HIS A 156 -37.86 -9.61 12.15
N LYS A 157 -38.28 -10.77 11.63
CA LYS A 157 -38.68 -10.96 10.22
C LYS A 157 -39.76 -9.98 9.75
N ASP A 158 -40.76 -9.75 10.60
CA ASP A 158 -41.88 -8.87 10.27
C ASP A 158 -41.72 -7.45 10.88
N CYS A 159 -40.62 -7.18 11.57
CA CYS A 159 -40.34 -5.88 12.13
C CYS A 159 -39.78 -4.91 11.09
N GLN A 160 -40.16 -3.64 11.18
CA GLN A 160 -39.52 -2.56 10.47
C GLN A 160 -38.15 -2.26 11.10
N VAL A 161 -37.16 -2.13 10.25
CA VAL A 161 -35.78 -1.94 10.66
C VAL A 161 -35.13 -0.79 9.87
N ALA A 162 -34.12 -0.16 10.46
CA ALA A 162 -33.32 0.89 9.83
C ALA A 162 -31.82 0.63 10.04
N PRO A 163 -30.92 1.12 9.16
CA PRO A 163 -29.47 1.00 9.38
C PRO A 163 -29.03 1.65 10.71
N LEU A 164 -28.18 0.97 11.48
CA LEU A 164 -27.72 1.42 12.80
C LEU A 164 -26.97 2.78 12.74
N THR A 165 -26.41 3.13 11.58
CA THR A 165 -25.73 4.41 11.31
C THR A 165 -26.61 5.63 11.55
N HIS A 166 -27.94 5.49 11.46
CA HIS A 166 -28.89 6.59 11.68
C HIS A 166 -29.26 6.82 13.15
N VAL A 167 -29.05 5.85 14.04
CA VAL A 167 -29.53 5.93 15.44
C VAL A 167 -28.47 6.55 16.37
N PHE A 168 -27.18 6.36 16.06
CA PHE A 168 -26.08 7.02 16.79
C PHE A 168 -26.04 8.55 16.61
N GLN A 169 -26.76 9.12 15.63
CA GLN A 169 -26.89 10.58 15.49
C GLN A 169 -28.00 11.20 16.35
N ARG A 170 -28.86 10.39 16.99
CA ARG A 170 -30.03 10.87 17.75
C ARG A 170 -29.87 10.84 19.27
N GLN A 171 -28.76 10.33 19.79
CA GLN A 171 -28.45 10.29 21.22
C GLN A 171 -27.18 11.10 21.56
N LYS A 172 -27.05 12.31 20.99
CA LYS A 172 -26.13 13.32 21.50
C LYS A 172 -26.90 14.56 21.89
#